data_AF-A0A7Z2JKA6-F1
#
_entry.id   AF-A0A7Z2JKA6-F1
#
_cell.length_a   1.000
_cell.length_b   1.000
_cell.length_c   1.000
_cell.angle_alpha   90.00
_cell.angle_beta   90.00
_cell.angle_gamma   90.00
#
_symmetry.space_group_name_H-M   'P 1'
#
loop_
_entity.id
_entity.type
_entity.pdbx_description
1 polymer ?
#
loop_
_entity_poly.entity_id
_entity_poly.type
_entity_poly.pdbx_seq_one_letter_code
_entity_poly.pdbx_strand_id
1 'polypeptide(L)'
;MRELLASLGVSRSVVTGLIAAGFVTPTRGPRNAWRFAFQDVVLLRTALILRDAHIPPRKINLALSRLREALPDELPLTGIRISAVGSDVAVRTGPSQWDAVTGQLLLDFEVAELRGDVVFLDSAPARTKRATQADEWYDLAERLRTSDWAGAERAYRKAIELSPKPFYAAYVDLGALLCELEARCKDALHVLDEALAHFPRDAVLHFNRAVALEDLERPGEAEQSYLLCLEFDPAYADAHHNLAILLEKRGDPQGLVRHLSAYRRLTT
;
A
#
# COMPACT_ATOMS: atom_id res chain seq x y z
N MET A 1 19.98 44.91 -5.41
CA MET A 1 21.33 44.48 -4.97
C MET A 1 21.38 44.13 -3.50
N ARG A 2 21.06 45.02 -2.55
CA ARG A 2 21.21 44.74 -1.10
C ARG A 2 20.36 43.52 -0.62
N GLU A 3 19.13 43.40 -1.10
CA GLU A 3 18.25 42.24 -0.85
C GLU A 3 18.76 40.94 -1.49
N LEU A 4 19.35 41.02 -2.70
CA LEU A 4 19.94 39.88 -3.39
C LEU A 4 21.21 39.35 -2.68
N LEU A 5 22.02 40.25 -2.14
CA LEU A 5 23.20 39.88 -1.34
C LEU A 5 22.79 39.18 -0.03
N ALA A 6 21.70 39.64 0.58
CA ALA A 6 21.14 39.02 1.78
C ALA A 6 20.52 37.64 1.49
N SER A 7 19.82 37.49 0.37
CA SER A 7 19.19 36.20 0.00
C SER A 7 20.18 35.14 -0.48
N LEU A 8 21.27 35.55 -1.12
CA LEU A 8 22.34 34.65 -1.56
C LEU A 8 23.45 34.48 -0.52
N GLY A 9 23.45 35.26 0.57
CA GLY A 9 24.46 35.19 1.63
C GLY A 9 25.88 35.57 1.17
N VAL A 10 26.02 36.39 0.12
CA VAL A 10 27.32 36.70 -0.50
C VAL A 10 27.67 38.18 -0.50
N SER A 11 28.97 38.47 -0.54
CA SER A 11 29.50 39.83 -0.60
C SER A 11 29.31 40.47 -1.98
N ARG A 12 29.24 41.80 -2.01
CA ARG A 12 29.04 42.58 -3.25
C ARG A 12 30.13 42.32 -4.29
N SER A 13 31.38 42.14 -3.85
CA SER A 13 32.54 41.89 -4.72
C SER A 13 32.40 40.61 -5.53
N VAL A 14 31.87 39.55 -4.90
CA VAL A 14 31.65 38.26 -5.55
C VAL A 14 30.60 38.38 -6.66
N VAL A 15 29.47 39.04 -6.40
CA VAL A 15 28.42 39.23 -7.42
C VAL A 15 28.91 40.11 -8.57
N THR A 16 29.68 41.16 -8.29
CA THR A 16 30.27 42.01 -9.34
C THR A 16 31.31 41.26 -10.18
N GLY A 17 32.09 40.35 -9.59
CA GLY A 17 33.03 39.51 -10.32
C GLY A 17 32.31 38.54 -11.27
N LEU A 18 31.17 37.98 -10.85
CA LEU A 18 30.35 37.10 -11.69
C LEU A 18 29.67 37.85 -12.83
N ILE A 19 29.23 39.11 -12.61
CA ILE A 19 28.73 39.99 -13.68
C ILE A 19 29.87 40.30 -14.69
N ALA A 20 31.06 40.65 -14.19
CA ALA A 20 32.20 40.98 -15.06
C ALA A 20 32.70 39.77 -15.88
N ALA A 21 32.55 38.56 -15.35
CA ALA A 21 32.84 37.31 -16.07
C ALA A 21 31.72 36.89 -17.04
N GLY A 22 30.63 37.65 -17.15
CA GLY A 22 29.56 37.44 -18.13
C GLY A 22 28.55 36.35 -17.76
N PHE A 23 28.54 35.87 -16.51
CA PHE A 23 27.62 34.83 -16.07
C PHE A 23 26.16 35.27 -16.00
N VAL A 24 25.94 36.56 -15.78
CA VAL A 24 24.63 37.19 -15.74
C VAL A 24 24.70 38.58 -16.35
N THR A 25 23.62 39.00 -16.99
CA THR A 25 23.52 40.31 -17.65
C THR A 25 22.36 41.11 -17.08
N PRO A 26 22.47 41.57 -15.82
CA PRO A 26 21.41 42.31 -15.16
C PRO A 26 21.12 43.64 -15.88
N THR A 27 19.85 44.00 -15.95
CA THR A 27 19.40 45.26 -16.54
C THR A 27 19.48 46.40 -15.52
N ARG A 28 19.50 47.65 -16.00
CA ARG A 28 19.52 48.83 -15.13
C ARG A 28 18.11 49.39 -14.96
N GLY A 29 17.66 49.48 -13.72
CA GLY A 29 16.39 50.10 -13.34
C GLY A 29 16.52 51.60 -12.99
N PRO A 30 15.42 52.24 -12.57
CA PRO A 30 15.42 53.64 -12.13
C PRO A 30 16.41 53.83 -10.97
N ARG A 31 17.11 54.97 -10.96
CA ARG A 31 18.26 55.30 -10.08
C ARG A 31 19.51 54.42 -10.29
N ASN A 32 19.72 53.90 -11.50
CA ASN A 32 20.90 53.11 -11.88
C ASN A 32 21.09 51.85 -11.02
N ALA A 33 20.00 51.30 -10.49
CA ALA A 33 20.02 50.09 -9.67
C ALA A 33 20.01 48.83 -10.55
N TRP A 34 20.87 47.86 -10.24
CA TRP A 34 20.87 46.56 -10.92
C TRP A 34 19.59 45.78 -10.63
N ARG A 35 18.91 45.36 -11.69
CA ARG A 35 17.76 44.45 -11.70
C ARG A 35 18.20 43.12 -12.29
N PHE A 36 17.90 42.05 -11.58
CA PHE A 36 18.23 40.68 -11.97
C PHE A 36 16.93 39.98 -12.34
N ALA A 37 16.92 39.31 -13.49
CA ALA A 37 15.85 38.39 -13.84
C ALA A 37 15.92 37.15 -12.92
N PHE A 38 14.84 36.37 -12.85
CA PHE A 38 14.83 35.13 -12.07
C PHE A 38 15.97 34.19 -12.50
N GLN A 39 16.16 34.05 -13.82
CA GLN A 39 17.24 33.28 -14.42
C GLN A 39 18.62 33.75 -13.92
N ASP A 40 18.84 35.06 -13.82
CA ASP A 40 20.11 35.60 -13.31
C ASP A 40 20.35 35.19 -11.85
N VAL A 41 19.32 35.21 -11.00
CA VAL A 41 19.45 34.84 -9.58
C VAL A 41 19.76 33.35 -9.43
N VAL A 42 19.13 32.50 -10.24
CA VAL A 42 19.39 31.04 -10.25
C VAL A 42 20.80 30.74 -10.76
N LEU A 43 21.25 31.41 -11.82
CA LEU A 43 22.61 31.26 -12.35
C LEU A 43 23.66 31.72 -11.33
N LEU A 44 23.45 32.85 -10.65
CA LEU A 44 24.34 33.33 -9.60
C LEU A 44 24.43 32.34 -8.44
N ARG A 45 23.29 31.84 -7.94
CA ARG A 45 23.28 30.84 -6.85
C ARG A 45 24.01 29.56 -7.25
N THR A 46 23.78 29.09 -8.46
CA THR A 46 24.41 27.87 -8.98
C THR A 46 25.91 28.05 -9.14
N ALA A 47 26.36 29.18 -9.70
CA ALA A 47 27.78 29.50 -9.85
C ALA A 47 28.51 29.48 -8.50
N LEU A 48 27.85 29.98 -7.44
CA LEU A 48 28.40 29.99 -6.08
C LEU A 48 28.51 28.57 -5.51
N ILE A 49 27.45 27.77 -5.58
CA ILE A 49 27.46 26.37 -5.11
C ILE A 49 28.57 25.57 -5.80
N LEU A 50 28.70 25.70 -7.13
CA LEU A 50 29.72 24.96 -7.89
C LEU A 50 31.14 25.41 -7.57
N ARG A 51 31.34 26.70 -7.34
CA ARG A 51 32.65 27.22 -6.94
C ARG A 51 33.02 26.75 -5.53
N ASP A 52 32.09 26.75 -4.60
CA ASP A 52 32.31 26.31 -3.21
C ASP A 52 32.56 24.78 -3.17
N ALA A 53 32.00 24.03 -4.12
CA ALA A 53 32.33 22.62 -4.38
C ALA A 53 33.66 22.42 -5.15
N HIS A 54 34.46 23.47 -5.35
CA HIS A 54 35.78 23.43 -6.00
C HIS A 54 35.78 22.87 -7.44
N ILE A 55 34.66 23.02 -8.15
CA ILE A 55 34.54 22.56 -9.54
C ILE A 55 35.41 23.44 -10.47
N PRO A 56 36.12 22.86 -11.47
CA PRO A 56 36.94 23.62 -12.39
C PRO A 56 36.13 24.71 -13.14
N PRO A 57 36.65 25.95 -13.30
CA PRO A 57 35.92 27.07 -13.91
C PRO A 57 35.33 26.77 -15.29
N ARG A 58 36.03 25.95 -16.10
CA ARG A 58 35.55 25.53 -17.42
C ARG A 58 34.26 24.70 -17.36
N LYS A 59 34.13 23.82 -16.36
CA LYS A 59 32.92 23.01 -16.15
C LYS A 59 31.76 23.86 -15.61
N ILE A 60 32.07 24.81 -14.73
CA ILE A 60 31.09 25.79 -14.22
C ILE A 60 30.49 26.58 -15.40
N ASN A 61 31.33 27.09 -16.31
CA ASN A 61 30.86 27.83 -17.48
C ASN A 61 29.93 26.99 -18.36
N LEU A 62 30.29 25.73 -18.62
CA LEU A 62 29.49 24.83 -19.45
C LEU A 62 28.13 24.52 -18.80
N ALA A 63 28.11 24.23 -17.50
CA ALA A 63 26.89 23.93 -16.75
C ALA A 63 25.93 25.14 -16.72
N LEU A 64 26.47 26.35 -16.50
CA LEU A 64 25.67 27.56 -16.46
C LEU A 64 25.12 27.96 -17.83
N SER A 65 25.87 27.71 -18.92
CA SER A 65 25.37 27.96 -20.29
C SER A 65 24.18 27.07 -20.62
N ARG A 66 24.27 25.77 -20.33
CA ARG A 66 23.18 24.81 -20.57
C ARG A 66 21.97 25.09 -19.68
N LEU A 67 22.22 25.44 -18.41
CA LEU A 67 21.17 25.84 -17.50
C LEU A 67 20.43 27.10 -17.99
N ARG A 68 21.15 28.07 -18.58
CA ARG A 68 20.53 29.25 -19.18
C ARG A 68 19.63 28.87 -20.37
N GLU A 69 20.04 27.95 -21.22
CA GLU A 69 19.22 27.46 -22.34
C GLU A 69 17.97 26.69 -21.88
N ALA A 70 18.05 25.99 -20.75
CA ALA A 70 16.96 25.15 -20.23
C ALA A 70 15.96 25.90 -19.34
N LEU A 71 16.32 27.07 -18.80
CA LEU A 71 15.45 27.83 -17.89
C LEU A 71 14.52 28.77 -18.68
N PRO A 72 13.20 28.76 -18.42
CA PRO A 72 12.27 29.70 -19.03
C PRO A 72 12.45 31.12 -18.50
N ASP A 73 12.08 32.12 -19.32
CA ASP A 73 12.31 33.55 -19.03
C ASP A 73 11.45 34.06 -17.86
N GLU A 74 10.22 33.57 -17.65
CA GLU A 74 9.34 33.94 -16.52
C GLU A 74 8.38 32.79 -16.10
N LEU A 75 8.42 32.34 -14.82
CA LEU A 75 7.36 31.68 -13.98
C LEU A 75 7.95 31.00 -12.69
N PRO A 76 7.16 30.57 -11.67
CA PRO A 76 7.33 30.94 -10.26
C PRO A 76 8.49 30.27 -9.49
N LEU A 77 8.94 30.98 -8.46
CA LEU A 77 10.11 30.76 -7.58
C LEU A 77 10.16 29.44 -6.78
N THR A 78 9.23 28.50 -6.96
CA THR A 78 9.01 27.37 -6.02
C THR A 78 9.39 25.99 -6.55
N GLY A 79 9.83 25.86 -7.80
CA GLY A 79 9.97 24.54 -8.44
C GLY A 79 11.38 23.96 -8.59
N ILE A 80 12.44 24.79 -8.59
CA ILE A 80 13.77 24.38 -9.07
C ILE A 80 14.80 24.38 -7.93
N ARG A 81 15.39 23.22 -7.61
CA ARG A 81 16.55 23.10 -6.71
C ARG A 81 17.76 22.63 -7.51
N ILE A 82 18.91 23.25 -7.29
CA ILE A 82 20.16 22.93 -7.98
C ILE A 82 21.19 22.57 -6.91
N SER A 83 21.81 21.40 -7.04
CA SER A 83 22.79 20.86 -6.10
C SER A 83 24.00 20.31 -6.85
N ALA A 84 25.16 20.36 -6.20
CA ALA A 84 26.36 19.68 -6.70
C ALA A 84 26.38 18.25 -6.14
N VAL A 85 26.50 17.25 -7.01
CA VAL A 85 26.67 15.85 -6.62
C VAL A 85 28.02 15.40 -7.17
N GLY A 86 29.04 15.34 -6.30
CA GLY A 86 30.41 15.04 -6.72
C GLY A 86 30.95 16.07 -7.71
N SER A 87 31.26 15.65 -8.94
CA SER A 87 31.71 16.55 -10.03
C SER A 87 30.61 17.08 -10.93
N ASP A 88 29.36 16.68 -10.66
CA ASP A 88 28.23 16.81 -11.56
C ASP A 88 27.18 17.77 -10.96
N VAL A 89 26.35 18.35 -11.82
CA VAL A 89 25.46 19.46 -11.45
C VAL A 89 24.03 18.96 -11.55
N ALA A 90 23.43 18.54 -10.44
CA ALA A 90 22.07 18.06 -10.46
C ALA A 90 21.07 19.23 -10.43
N VAL A 91 20.13 19.23 -11.36
CA VAL A 91 18.97 20.14 -11.39
C VAL A 91 17.74 19.30 -11.11
N ARG A 92 16.95 19.73 -10.12
CA ARG A 92 15.73 19.06 -9.71
C ARG A 92 14.54 19.98 -9.89
N THR A 93 13.54 19.53 -10.65
CA THR A 93 12.24 20.19 -10.77
C THR A 93 11.12 19.22 -10.40
N GLY A 94 10.39 19.54 -9.33
CA GLY A 94 9.40 18.62 -8.76
C GLY A 94 10.02 17.25 -8.40
N PRO A 95 9.49 16.12 -8.91
CA PRO A 95 10.01 14.77 -8.65
C PRO A 95 11.18 14.36 -9.56
N SER A 96 11.51 15.16 -10.59
CA SER A 96 12.52 14.80 -11.58
C SER A 96 13.86 15.45 -11.27
N GLN A 97 14.94 14.67 -11.34
CA GLN A 97 16.32 15.15 -11.20
C GLN A 97 17.11 14.76 -12.45
N TRP A 98 17.95 15.66 -12.94
CA TRP A 98 18.85 15.41 -14.07
C TRP A 98 20.18 16.11 -13.88
N ASP A 99 21.21 15.59 -14.54
CA ASP A 99 22.51 16.25 -14.59
C ASP A 99 22.48 17.38 -15.64
N ALA A 100 22.83 18.59 -15.23
CA ALA A 100 22.82 19.80 -16.05
C ALA A 100 23.93 19.81 -17.09
N VAL A 101 24.97 18.98 -16.90
CA VAL A 101 26.02 18.85 -17.90
C VAL A 101 25.56 17.88 -18.99
N THR A 102 25.18 16.66 -18.68
CA THR A 102 24.88 15.60 -19.65
C THR A 102 23.42 15.58 -20.12
N GLY A 103 22.51 16.22 -19.39
CA GLY A 103 21.07 16.16 -19.64
C GLY A 103 20.41 14.83 -19.24
N GLN A 104 21.15 13.92 -18.63
CA GLN A 104 20.64 12.60 -18.24
C GLN A 104 19.83 12.67 -16.95
N LEU A 105 18.74 11.90 -16.87
CA LEU A 105 17.97 11.73 -15.63
C LEU A 105 18.83 11.01 -14.58
N LEU A 106 18.89 11.58 -13.39
CA LEU A 106 19.58 11.00 -12.24
C LEU A 106 18.57 10.25 -11.37
N LEU A 107 18.85 8.98 -11.09
CA LEU A 107 18.10 8.19 -10.11
C LEU A 107 18.52 8.59 -8.70
N ASP A 108 17.54 8.92 -7.85
CA ASP A 108 17.78 9.35 -6.48
C ASP A 108 17.96 8.12 -5.56
N PHE A 109 19.20 7.84 -5.17
CA PHE A 109 19.56 6.77 -4.24
C PHE A 109 20.18 7.30 -2.94
N GLU A 110 19.87 8.54 -2.53
CA GLU A 110 20.34 9.06 -1.25
C GLU A 110 19.68 8.33 -0.07
N VAL A 111 20.50 7.61 0.71
CA VAL A 111 20.16 7.15 2.06
C VAL A 111 20.26 8.37 2.98
N ALA A 112 19.13 9.02 3.26
CA ALA A 112 19.10 10.16 4.18
C ALA A 112 19.23 9.69 5.64
N GLU A 113 20.27 10.15 6.35
CA GLU A 113 20.33 10.07 7.81
C GLU A 113 19.24 10.98 8.42
N LEU A 114 18.12 10.38 8.83
CA LEU A 114 17.04 11.08 9.51
C LEU A 114 17.48 11.48 10.94
N ARG A 115 17.86 12.75 11.13
CA ARG A 115 17.76 13.42 12.44
C ARG A 115 16.35 13.99 12.61
N GLY A 116 15.46 13.11 13.01
CA GLY A 116 14.16 13.40 13.59
C GLY A 116 13.82 12.21 14.46
N ASP A 117 13.03 12.39 15.52
CA ASP A 117 12.48 11.24 16.24
C ASP A 117 11.89 10.30 15.19
N VAL A 118 12.37 9.06 15.16
CA VAL A 118 11.83 8.01 14.30
C VAL A 118 10.44 7.68 14.87
N VAL A 119 9.48 8.53 14.55
CA VAL A 119 8.09 8.14 14.57
C VAL A 119 7.94 7.32 13.32
N PHE A 120 7.78 6.01 13.51
CA PHE A 120 7.21 5.18 12.46
C PHE A 120 5.94 5.89 12.01
N LEU A 121 5.95 6.46 10.80
CA LEU A 121 4.69 6.66 10.08
C LEU A 121 4.18 5.26 9.85
N ASP A 122 3.45 4.74 10.84
CA ASP A 122 2.62 3.59 10.62
C ASP A 122 1.86 3.91 9.34
N SER A 123 1.88 2.98 8.40
CA SER A 123 0.95 2.93 7.27
C SER A 123 -0.52 2.78 7.74
N ALA A 124 -0.80 3.10 9.01
CA ALA A 124 -2.08 3.14 9.69
C ALA A 124 -3.14 3.95 8.94
N PRO A 125 -2.97 5.19 8.44
CA PRO A 125 -4.12 5.91 7.91
C PRO A 125 -4.73 5.23 6.67
N ALA A 126 -3.95 4.51 5.86
CA ALA A 126 -4.47 3.72 4.74
C ALA A 126 -4.93 2.32 5.16
N ARG A 127 -4.19 1.64 6.04
CA ARG A 127 -4.57 0.31 6.57
C ARG A 127 -5.83 0.36 7.43
N THR A 128 -5.95 1.36 8.30
CA THR A 128 -7.13 1.65 9.12
C THR A 128 -8.33 1.98 8.24
N LYS A 129 -8.16 2.81 7.20
CA LYS A 129 -9.25 3.07 6.23
C LYS A 129 -9.72 1.80 5.52
N ARG A 130 -8.80 0.93 5.10
CA ARG A 130 -9.14 -0.35 4.46
C ARG A 130 -9.83 -1.32 5.43
N ALA A 131 -9.36 -1.41 6.67
CA ALA A 131 -10.00 -2.20 7.70
C ALA A 131 -11.44 -1.74 7.96
N THR A 132 -11.64 -0.43 8.17
CA THR A 132 -12.99 0.13 8.37
C THR A 132 -13.89 -0.11 7.16
N GLN A 133 -13.36 0.03 5.93
CA GLN A 133 -14.13 -0.30 4.73
C GLN A 133 -14.49 -1.79 4.67
N ALA A 134 -13.58 -2.69 5.04
CA ALA A 134 -13.87 -4.12 5.08
C ALA A 134 -15.04 -4.42 6.03
N ASP A 135 -15.04 -3.82 7.22
CA ASP A 135 -16.12 -3.95 8.20
C ASP A 135 -17.45 -3.39 7.65
N GLU A 136 -17.42 -2.22 6.99
CA GLU A 136 -18.62 -1.63 6.36
C GLU A 136 -19.22 -2.53 5.25
N TRP A 137 -18.36 -3.19 4.47
CA TRP A 137 -18.79 -4.15 3.46
C TRP A 137 -19.37 -5.42 4.08
N TYR A 138 -18.80 -5.90 5.19
CA TYR A 138 -19.35 -7.02 5.95
C TYR A 138 -20.75 -6.68 6.52
N ASP A 139 -20.91 -5.51 7.13
CA ASP A 139 -22.22 -5.05 7.64
C ASP A 139 -23.26 -4.89 6.53
N LEU A 140 -22.82 -4.45 5.33
CA LEU A 140 -23.69 -4.42 4.17
C LEU A 140 -24.11 -5.84 3.75
N ALA A 141 -23.20 -6.80 3.77
CA ALA A 141 -23.50 -8.19 3.44
C ALA A 141 -24.55 -8.78 4.39
N GLU A 142 -24.38 -8.59 5.69
CA GLU A 142 -25.35 -9.03 6.72
C GLU A 142 -26.75 -8.47 6.48
N ARG A 143 -26.86 -7.18 6.14
CA ARG A 143 -28.16 -6.55 5.82
C ARG A 143 -28.80 -7.12 4.57
N LEU A 144 -27.99 -7.45 3.56
CA LEU A 144 -28.48 -7.98 2.30
C LEU A 144 -28.76 -9.48 2.35
N ARG A 145 -28.22 -10.21 3.34
CA ARG A 145 -28.22 -11.68 3.43
C ARG A 145 -29.59 -12.31 3.16
N THR A 146 -30.66 -11.68 3.65
CA THR A 146 -32.04 -12.18 3.53
C THR A 146 -32.83 -11.59 2.36
N SER A 147 -32.44 -10.42 1.85
CA SER A 147 -33.19 -9.70 0.81
C SER A 147 -32.58 -9.79 -0.59
N ASP A 148 -31.25 -9.88 -0.66
CA ASP A 148 -30.45 -9.92 -1.89
C ASP A 148 -29.16 -10.72 -1.63
N TRP A 149 -29.26 -12.04 -1.80
CA TRP A 149 -28.14 -12.95 -1.58
C TRP A 149 -26.97 -12.70 -2.53
N ALA A 150 -27.23 -12.28 -3.78
CA ALA A 150 -26.18 -11.97 -4.75
C ALA A 150 -25.42 -10.70 -4.35
N GLY A 151 -26.16 -9.70 -3.84
CA GLY A 151 -25.59 -8.51 -3.22
C GLY A 151 -24.76 -8.82 -1.98
N ALA A 152 -25.26 -9.72 -1.11
CA ALA A 152 -24.54 -10.18 0.07
C ALA A 152 -23.24 -10.90 -0.28
N GLU A 153 -23.27 -11.84 -1.23
CA GLU A 153 -22.10 -12.56 -1.72
C GLU A 153 -21.01 -11.60 -2.22
N ARG A 154 -21.39 -10.60 -3.02
CA ARG A 154 -20.47 -9.57 -3.50
C ARG A 154 -19.89 -8.73 -2.36
N ALA A 155 -20.70 -8.39 -1.37
CA ALA A 155 -20.28 -7.59 -0.23
C ALA A 155 -19.31 -8.35 0.68
N TYR A 156 -19.56 -9.63 0.99
CA TYR A 156 -18.62 -10.48 1.74
C TYR A 156 -17.28 -10.61 1.01
N ARG A 157 -17.29 -10.88 -0.30
CA ARG A 157 -16.03 -10.94 -1.08
C ARG A 157 -15.27 -9.62 -1.04
N LYS A 158 -15.98 -8.49 -1.06
CA LYS A 158 -15.34 -7.19 -0.96
C LYS A 158 -14.75 -6.93 0.42
N ALA A 159 -15.42 -7.37 1.47
CA ALA A 159 -14.89 -7.34 2.83
C ALA A 159 -13.58 -8.14 2.96
N ILE A 160 -13.57 -9.36 2.42
CA ILE A 160 -12.36 -10.22 2.38
C ILE A 160 -11.21 -9.55 1.62
N GLU A 161 -11.49 -9.00 0.43
CA GLU A 161 -10.47 -8.32 -0.41
C GLU A 161 -9.85 -7.09 0.26
N LEU A 162 -10.67 -6.28 0.95
CA LEU A 162 -10.22 -5.03 1.56
C LEU A 162 -9.55 -5.24 2.91
N SER A 163 -9.85 -6.34 3.59
CA SER A 163 -9.32 -6.60 4.91
C SER A 163 -7.80 -6.73 4.90
N PRO A 164 -7.08 -6.00 5.76
CA PRO A 164 -5.62 -6.14 5.86
C PRO A 164 -5.18 -7.45 6.53
N LYS A 165 -6.11 -8.21 7.10
CA LYS A 165 -5.89 -9.53 7.72
C LYS A 165 -6.99 -10.49 7.24
N PRO A 166 -6.76 -11.82 7.27
CA PRO A 166 -7.80 -12.78 6.93
C PRO A 166 -9.10 -12.50 7.72
N PHE A 167 -10.21 -12.27 7.01
CA PHE A 167 -11.49 -11.86 7.61
C PHE A 167 -12.34 -13.08 7.94
N TYR A 168 -12.09 -13.67 9.12
CA TYR A 168 -12.74 -14.91 9.55
C TYR A 168 -14.27 -14.92 9.40
N ALA A 169 -14.97 -13.94 9.97
CA ALA A 169 -16.43 -13.90 9.94
C ALA A 169 -16.97 -13.87 8.49
N ALA A 170 -16.40 -13.02 7.63
CA ALA A 170 -16.78 -12.96 6.23
C ALA A 170 -16.56 -14.28 5.47
N TYR A 171 -15.52 -15.05 5.79
CA TYR A 171 -15.30 -16.38 5.20
C TYR A 171 -16.36 -17.40 5.64
N VAL A 172 -16.65 -17.46 6.95
CA VAL A 172 -17.65 -18.38 7.52
C VAL A 172 -19.03 -18.10 6.93
N ASP A 173 -19.43 -16.83 6.95
CA ASP A 173 -20.78 -16.43 6.55
C ASP A 173 -20.96 -16.53 5.03
N LEU A 174 -19.92 -16.24 4.23
CA LEU A 174 -19.94 -16.45 2.78
C LEU A 174 -20.03 -17.94 2.44
N GLY A 175 -19.27 -18.79 3.13
CA GLY A 175 -19.32 -20.25 2.94
C GLY A 175 -20.71 -20.80 3.23
N ALA A 176 -21.31 -20.40 4.36
CA ALA A 176 -22.67 -20.79 4.73
C ALA A 176 -23.71 -20.28 3.72
N LEU A 177 -23.63 -19.01 3.31
CA LEU A 177 -24.53 -18.41 2.32
C LEU A 177 -24.55 -19.19 0.99
N LEU A 178 -23.37 -19.57 0.49
CA LEU A 178 -23.22 -20.27 -0.78
C LEU A 178 -23.76 -21.70 -0.75
N CYS A 179 -23.65 -22.37 0.40
CA CYS A 179 -24.25 -23.69 0.61
C CYS A 179 -25.78 -23.60 0.76
N GLU A 180 -26.27 -22.74 1.65
CA GLU A 180 -27.68 -22.72 2.06
C GLU A 180 -28.64 -22.18 1.00
N LEU A 181 -28.29 -21.07 0.31
CA LEU A 181 -29.26 -20.34 -0.51
C LEU A 181 -29.23 -20.69 -1.99
N GLU A 182 -28.07 -21.10 -2.52
CA GLU A 182 -27.91 -21.36 -3.95
C GLU A 182 -27.53 -22.81 -4.28
N ALA A 183 -27.34 -23.68 -3.27
CA ALA A 183 -26.77 -25.01 -3.45
C ALA A 183 -25.45 -24.98 -4.27
N ARG A 184 -24.70 -23.87 -4.19
CA ARG A 184 -23.40 -23.67 -4.84
C ARG A 184 -22.28 -24.20 -3.95
N CYS A 185 -22.44 -25.44 -3.50
CA CYS A 185 -21.54 -26.05 -2.51
C CYS A 185 -20.09 -26.19 -3.04
N LYS A 186 -19.87 -26.18 -4.36
CA LYS A 186 -18.52 -26.11 -4.95
C LYS A 186 -17.82 -24.78 -4.67
N ASP A 187 -18.55 -23.66 -4.79
CA ASP A 187 -18.01 -22.34 -4.53
C ASP A 187 -17.83 -22.12 -3.03
N ALA A 188 -18.77 -22.63 -2.22
CA ALA A 188 -18.63 -22.66 -0.76
C ALA A 188 -17.36 -23.41 -0.34
N LEU A 189 -17.14 -24.60 -0.89
CA LEU A 189 -15.95 -25.40 -0.61
C LEU A 189 -14.67 -24.64 -0.94
N HIS A 190 -14.62 -23.92 -2.07
CA HIS A 190 -13.47 -23.10 -2.42
C HIS A 190 -13.20 -21.98 -1.40
N VAL A 191 -14.26 -21.24 -1.00
CA VAL A 191 -14.15 -20.18 0.01
C VAL A 191 -13.69 -20.74 1.36
N LEU A 192 -14.19 -21.92 1.76
CA LEU A 192 -13.82 -22.58 3.02
C LEU A 192 -12.39 -23.12 2.97
N ASP A 193 -11.94 -23.66 1.84
CA ASP A 193 -10.55 -24.09 1.64
C ASP A 193 -9.58 -22.90 1.70
N GLU A 194 -9.94 -21.75 1.12
CA GLU A 194 -9.19 -20.49 1.28
C GLU A 194 -9.13 -20.05 2.75
N ALA A 195 -10.26 -20.09 3.46
CA ALA A 195 -10.32 -19.74 4.87
C ALA A 195 -9.42 -20.66 5.72
N LEU A 196 -9.44 -21.97 5.46
CA LEU A 196 -8.61 -22.96 6.16
C LEU A 196 -7.12 -22.81 5.88
N ALA A 197 -6.72 -22.21 4.75
CA ALA A 197 -5.33 -21.85 4.51
C ALA A 197 -4.82 -20.79 5.52
N HIS A 198 -5.73 -19.94 6.03
CA HIS A 198 -5.45 -18.95 7.07
C HIS A 198 -5.72 -19.47 8.49
N PHE A 199 -6.74 -20.32 8.64
CA PHE A 199 -7.25 -20.82 9.91
C PHE A 199 -7.30 -22.36 9.93
N PRO A 200 -6.16 -23.08 9.84
CA PRO A 200 -6.13 -24.52 9.59
C PRO A 200 -6.72 -25.38 10.71
N ARG A 201 -6.85 -24.82 11.92
CA ARG A 201 -7.31 -25.52 13.13
C ARG A 201 -8.66 -25.01 13.63
N ASP A 202 -9.46 -24.44 12.74
CA ASP A 202 -10.76 -23.88 13.09
C ASP A 202 -11.88 -24.92 12.94
N ALA A 203 -12.58 -25.21 14.03
CA ALA A 203 -13.61 -26.24 14.07
C ALA A 203 -14.84 -25.89 13.21
N VAL A 204 -15.25 -24.61 13.18
CA VAL A 204 -16.44 -24.15 12.44
C VAL A 204 -16.19 -24.25 10.94
N LEU A 205 -15.00 -23.86 10.46
CA LEU A 205 -14.64 -23.98 9.06
C LEU A 205 -14.58 -25.44 8.60
N HIS A 206 -14.03 -26.34 9.43
CA HIS A 206 -14.06 -27.78 9.13
C HIS A 206 -15.48 -28.37 9.14
N PHE A 207 -16.35 -27.89 10.03
CA PHE A 207 -17.77 -28.27 10.04
C PHE A 207 -18.49 -27.81 8.76
N ASN A 208 -18.41 -26.53 8.42
CA ASN A 208 -19.04 -25.97 7.22
C ASN A 208 -18.50 -26.65 5.94
N ARG A 209 -17.21 -26.99 5.92
CA ARG A 209 -16.59 -27.75 4.83
C ARG A 209 -17.17 -29.14 4.72
N ALA A 210 -17.40 -29.82 5.84
CA ALA A 210 -18.01 -31.14 5.86
C ALA A 210 -19.44 -31.12 5.29
N VAL A 211 -20.25 -30.15 5.69
CA VAL A 211 -21.61 -29.94 5.17
C VAL A 211 -21.58 -29.71 3.66
N ALA A 212 -20.72 -28.82 3.17
CA ALA A 212 -20.55 -28.59 1.74
C ALA A 212 -20.15 -29.85 0.97
N LEU A 213 -19.32 -30.72 1.56
CA LEU A 213 -18.89 -31.97 0.95
C LEU A 213 -19.98 -33.05 0.93
N GLU A 214 -20.88 -33.07 1.93
CA GLU A 214 -22.06 -33.96 1.90
C GLU A 214 -22.98 -33.61 0.74
N ASP A 215 -23.28 -32.33 0.53
CA ASP A 215 -24.11 -31.86 -0.58
C ASP A 215 -23.48 -32.12 -1.96
N LEU A 216 -22.14 -32.20 -2.00
CA LEU A 216 -21.39 -32.58 -3.20
C LEU A 216 -21.23 -34.09 -3.38
N GLU A 217 -21.91 -34.90 -2.57
CA GLU A 217 -21.84 -36.37 -2.58
C GLU A 217 -20.40 -36.91 -2.40
N ARG A 218 -19.60 -36.25 -1.55
CA ARG A 218 -18.22 -36.63 -1.20
C ARG A 218 -18.11 -37.08 0.26
N PRO A 219 -18.81 -38.17 0.67
CA PRO A 219 -18.99 -38.55 2.07
C PRO A 219 -17.68 -38.88 2.81
N GLY A 220 -16.68 -39.47 2.13
CA GLY A 220 -15.40 -39.78 2.78
C GLY A 220 -14.61 -38.53 3.20
N GLU A 221 -14.68 -37.47 2.41
CA GLU A 221 -14.01 -36.20 2.73
C GLU A 221 -14.82 -35.39 3.75
N ALA A 222 -16.15 -35.49 3.71
CA ALA A 222 -17.03 -34.91 4.71
C ALA A 222 -16.74 -35.50 6.10
N GLU A 223 -16.64 -36.84 6.19
CA GLU A 223 -16.29 -37.53 7.43
C GLU A 223 -14.95 -37.06 7.99
N GLN A 224 -13.91 -36.97 7.15
CA GLN A 224 -12.61 -36.45 7.58
C GLN A 224 -12.72 -35.02 8.12
N SER A 225 -13.53 -34.17 7.48
CA SER A 225 -13.73 -32.78 7.91
C SER A 225 -14.51 -32.70 9.24
N TYR A 226 -15.53 -33.54 9.45
CA TYR A 226 -16.20 -33.65 10.76
C TYR A 226 -15.26 -34.16 11.86
N LEU A 227 -14.40 -35.13 11.55
CA LEU A 227 -13.42 -35.62 12.51
C LEU A 227 -12.41 -34.53 12.89
N LEU A 228 -11.95 -33.71 11.93
CA LEU A 228 -11.09 -32.55 12.22
C LEU A 228 -11.81 -31.48 13.04
N CYS A 229 -13.07 -31.19 12.74
CA CYS A 229 -13.91 -30.33 13.56
C CYS A 229 -13.92 -30.81 15.02
N LEU A 230 -14.20 -32.09 15.25
CA LEU A 230 -14.26 -32.70 16.58
C LEU A 230 -12.88 -32.89 17.23
N GLU A 231 -11.79 -32.90 16.47
CA GLU A 231 -10.43 -32.86 17.01
C GLU A 231 -10.13 -31.48 17.62
N PHE A 232 -10.58 -30.41 16.97
CA PHE A 232 -10.34 -29.04 17.43
C PHE A 232 -11.37 -28.55 18.45
N ASP A 233 -12.63 -28.97 18.31
CA ASP A 233 -13.69 -28.76 19.29
C ASP A 233 -14.49 -30.05 19.54
N PRO A 234 -14.10 -30.85 20.55
CA PRO A 234 -14.82 -32.06 20.93
C PRO A 234 -16.24 -31.80 21.46
N ALA A 235 -16.61 -30.55 21.75
CA ALA A 235 -17.93 -30.18 22.24
C ALA A 235 -18.86 -29.68 21.11
N TYR A 236 -18.42 -29.73 19.85
CA TYR A 236 -19.22 -29.31 18.70
C TYR A 236 -20.36 -30.31 18.43
N ALA A 237 -21.51 -30.07 19.07
CA ALA A 237 -22.65 -30.99 19.07
C ALA A 237 -23.15 -31.32 17.66
N ASP A 238 -23.29 -30.32 16.80
CA ASP A 238 -23.81 -30.51 15.44
C ASP A 238 -22.89 -31.40 14.58
N ALA A 239 -21.58 -31.33 14.79
CA ALA A 239 -20.62 -32.21 14.12
C ALA A 239 -20.78 -33.67 14.58
N HIS A 240 -21.05 -33.90 15.87
CA HIS A 240 -21.42 -35.23 16.36
C HIS A 240 -22.74 -35.73 15.74
N HIS A 241 -23.75 -34.86 15.60
CA HIS A 241 -25.02 -35.22 15.00
C HIS A 241 -24.88 -35.61 13.52
N ASN A 242 -24.25 -34.76 12.72
CA ASN A 242 -24.12 -34.98 11.28
C ASN A 242 -23.21 -36.17 10.97
N LEU A 243 -22.08 -36.30 11.69
CA LEU A 243 -21.21 -37.46 11.54
C LEU A 243 -21.92 -38.77 11.91
N ALA A 244 -22.78 -38.77 12.93
CA ALA A 244 -23.60 -39.94 13.23
C ALA A 244 -24.51 -40.35 12.06
N ILE A 245 -25.22 -39.39 11.46
CA ILE A 245 -26.09 -39.63 10.29
C ILE A 245 -25.27 -40.17 9.11
N LEU A 246 -24.09 -39.60 8.87
CA LEU A 246 -23.19 -40.05 7.81
C LEU A 246 -22.70 -41.49 8.03
N LEU A 247 -22.36 -41.85 9.27
CA LEU A 247 -21.93 -43.19 9.65
C LEU A 247 -23.06 -44.22 9.57
N GLU A 248 -24.30 -43.83 9.88
CA GLU A 248 -25.48 -44.66 9.67
C GLU A 248 -25.66 -45.03 8.19
N LYS A 249 -25.57 -44.05 7.29
CA LYS A 249 -25.64 -44.27 5.83
C LYS A 249 -24.54 -45.21 5.32
N ARG A 250 -23.36 -45.18 5.95
CA ARG A 250 -22.22 -46.07 5.63
C ARG A 250 -22.35 -47.47 6.25
N GLY A 251 -23.28 -47.68 7.18
CA GLY A 251 -23.45 -48.95 7.88
C GLY A 251 -22.43 -49.16 9.02
N ASP A 252 -21.99 -48.10 9.69
CA ASP A 252 -21.12 -48.15 10.87
C ASP A 252 -21.92 -47.90 12.16
N PRO A 253 -22.53 -48.95 12.76
CA PRO A 253 -23.40 -48.80 13.93
C PRO A 253 -22.62 -48.41 15.20
N GLN A 254 -21.33 -48.74 15.28
CA GLN A 254 -20.51 -48.41 16.45
C GLN A 254 -20.22 -46.91 16.47
N GLY A 255 -19.80 -46.36 15.32
CA GLY A 255 -19.61 -44.94 15.14
C GLY A 255 -20.89 -44.14 15.38
N LEU A 256 -22.01 -44.58 14.80
CA LEU A 256 -23.34 -44.00 15.02
C LEU A 256 -23.68 -43.85 16.51
N VAL A 257 -23.61 -44.95 17.27
CA VAL A 257 -23.94 -44.93 18.72
C VAL A 257 -23.00 -44.02 19.50
N ARG A 258 -21.69 -44.04 19.17
CA ARG A 258 -20.69 -43.19 19.84
C ARG A 258 -21.01 -41.71 19.65
N HIS A 259 -21.23 -41.27 18.42
CA HIS A 259 -21.45 -39.86 18.11
C HIS A 259 -22.85 -39.38 18.54
N LEU A 260 -23.91 -40.19 18.42
CA LEU A 260 -25.23 -39.84 19.00
C LEU A 260 -25.19 -39.73 20.52
N SER A 261 -24.45 -40.60 21.20
CA SER A 261 -24.30 -40.52 22.66
C SER A 261 -23.56 -39.26 23.08
N ALA A 262 -22.54 -38.84 22.32
CA ALA A 262 -21.86 -37.58 22.55
C ALA A 262 -22.77 -36.37 22.29
N TYR A 263 -23.48 -36.34 21.16
CA TYR A 263 -24.46 -35.30 20.83
C TYR A 263 -25.51 -35.12 21.95
N ARG A 264 -26.10 -36.21 22.43
CA ARG A 264 -27.09 -36.17 23.52
C ARG A 264 -26.49 -35.56 24.79
N ARG A 265 -25.28 -35.95 25.19
CA ARG A 265 -24.63 -35.40 26.39
C ARG A 265 -24.32 -33.91 26.29
N LEU A 266 -24.13 -33.38 25.08
CA LEU A 266 -23.83 -31.98 24.85
C LEU A 266 -25.10 -31.11 24.73
N THR A 267 -26.27 -31.72 24.48
CA THR A 267 -27.55 -31.01 24.24
C THR A 267 -28.59 -31.18 25.34
N THR A 268 -28.34 -32.03 26.34
CA THR A 268 -29.14 -32.18 27.56
C THR A 268 -28.61 -31.34 28.71
#